data_AF-A0AAD2SDT9-F1
#
_entry.id   AF-A0AAD2SDT9-F1
#
_cell.length_a   1.000
_cell.length_b   1.000
_cell.length_c   1.000
_cell.angle_alpha   90.00
_cell.angle_beta   90.00
_cell.angle_gamma   90.00
#
_symmetry.space_group_name_H-M   'P 1'
#
loop_
_entity.id
_entity.type
_entity.pdbx_description
1 polymer ?
#
loop_
_entity_poly.entity_id
_entity_poly.type
_entity_poly.pdbx_seq_one_letter_code
_entity_poly.pdbx_strand_id
1 'polypeptide(L)' 'MKETENKEYKVSARLNEEQHKVLQDIVDSGKAKTTGKALQYLLSQYSILGK' A
#
# COMPACT_ATOMS: atom_id res chain seq x y z
N MET A 1 8.50 24.58 -16.58
CA MET A 1 8.66 23.77 -15.36
C MET A 1 8.67 22.31 -15.81
N LYS A 2 9.71 21.53 -15.51
CA LYS A 2 9.71 20.09 -15.81
C LYS A 2 8.71 19.43 -14.85
N GLU A 3 7.61 18.92 -15.36
CA GLU A 3 6.77 17.98 -14.62
C GLU A 3 7.66 16.78 -14.29
N THR A 4 8.03 16.62 -13.01
CA THR A 4 8.54 15.34 -12.52
C THR A 4 7.40 14.35 -12.66
N GLU A 5 7.39 13.57 -13.75
CA GLU A 5 6.51 12.42 -13.87
C GLU A 5 6.69 11.56 -12.62
N ASN A 6 5.62 11.40 -11.85
CA ASN A 6 5.58 10.41 -10.79
C ASN A 6 5.62 9.03 -11.44
N LYS A 7 6.83 8.48 -11.54
CA LYS A 7 7.04 7.14 -12.07
C LYS A 7 6.32 6.13 -11.18
N GLU A 8 5.31 5.48 -11.72
CA GLU A 8 4.60 4.41 -11.03
C GLU A 8 5.17 3.05 -11.43
N TYR A 9 5.33 2.16 -10.46
CA TYR A 9 5.77 0.78 -10.66
C TYR A 9 4.68 -0.16 -10.21
N LYS A 10 4.28 -1.08 -11.10
CA LYS A 10 3.33 -2.15 -10.77
C LYS A 10 4.06 -3.32 -10.12
N VAL A 11 3.61 -3.72 -8.94
CA VAL A 11 4.13 -4.89 -8.21
C VAL A 11 3.02 -5.92 -8.07
N SER A 12 3.35 -7.19 -8.30
CA SER A 12 2.49 -8.33 -8.09
C SER A 12 3.11 -9.23 -7.03
N ALA A 13 2.36 -9.60 -5.99
CA ALA A 13 2.83 -10.47 -4.91
C ALA A 13 1.78 -11.53 -4.58
N ARG A 14 2.23 -12.71 -4.16
CA ARG A 14 1.37 -13.73 -3.54
C ARG A 14 1.38 -13.48 -2.04
N LEU A 15 0.20 -13.44 -1.44
CA LEU A 15 0.02 -13.21 -0.02
C LEU A 15 -0.48 -14.49 0.64
N ASN A 16 -0.03 -14.74 1.86
CA ASN A 16 -0.69 -15.72 2.72
C ASN A 16 -1.99 -15.14 3.30
N GLU A 17 -2.78 -15.98 3.96
CA GLU A 17 -4.08 -15.60 4.51
C GLU A 17 -3.98 -14.46 5.54
N GLU A 18 -2.97 -14.52 6.41
CA GLU A 18 -2.73 -13.50 7.44
C GLU A 18 -2.42 -12.13 6.82
N GLN A 19 -1.52 -12.08 5.84
CA GLN A 19 -1.18 -10.86 5.11
C GLN A 19 -2.38 -10.30 4.35
N HIS A 20 -3.19 -11.17 3.73
CA HIS A 20 -4.40 -10.76 3.06
C HIS A 20 -5.40 -10.14 4.04
N LYS A 21 -5.60 -10.77 5.20
CA LYS A 21 -6.48 -10.28 6.26
C LYS A 21 -6.07 -8.90 6.76
N VAL A 22 -4.79 -8.69 7.04
CA VAL A 22 -4.26 -7.36 7.45
C VAL A 22 -4.60 -6.28 6.42
N LEU A 23 -4.43 -6.57 5.13
CA LEU A 23 -4.78 -5.61 4.08
C LEU A 23 -6.29 -5.37 3.99
N GLN A 24 -7.10 -6.42 4.19
CA GLN A 24 -8.56 -6.32 4.18
C GLN A 24 -9.07 -5.47 5.35
N ASP A 25 -8.54 -5.64 6.56
CA ASP A 25 -8.90 -4.84 7.74
C ASP A 25 -8.62 -3.33 7.51
N ILE A 26 -7.54 -3.00 6.79
CA ILE A 26 -7.23 -1.62 6.40
C ILE A 26 -8.28 -1.07 5.42
N VAL A 27 -8.72 -1.88 4.46
CA VAL A 27 -9.78 -1.50 3.52
C VAL A 27 -11.10 -1.30 4.25
N ASP A 28 -11.47 -2.24 5.11
CA ASP A 28 -12.73 -2.22 5.87
C ASP A 28 -12.77 -1.05 6.87
N SER A 29 -11.61 -0.64 7.41
CA SER A 29 -11.49 0.56 8.25
C SER A 29 -11.64 1.89 7.49
N GLY A 30 -11.75 1.86 6.16
CA GLY A 30 -11.87 3.05 5.31
C GLY A 30 -10.55 3.79 5.05
N LYS A 31 -9.42 3.30 5.59
CA LYS A 31 -8.09 3.90 5.39
C LYS A 31 -7.56 3.72 3.98
N ALA A 32 -8.07 2.74 3.23
CA ALA A 32 -7.72 2.50 1.83
C ALA A 32 -8.92 1.98 1.02
N LYS A 33 -8.93 2.25 -0.29
CA LYS A 33 -10.03 1.84 -1.19
C LYS A 33 -9.86 0.44 -1.80
N THR A 34 -8.63 -0.06 -1.84
CA THR A 34 -8.29 -1.37 -2.45
C THR A 34 -7.14 -2.00 -1.68
N THR A 35 -6.96 -3.32 -1.81
CA THR A 35 -5.83 -4.07 -1.24
C THR A 35 -4.48 -3.47 -1.66
N GLY A 36 -4.34 -3.04 -2.92
CA GLY A 36 -3.13 -2.36 -3.41
C GLY A 36 -2.89 -1.00 -2.74
N LYS A 37 -3.96 -0.23 -2.47
CA LYS A 37 -3.86 1.03 -1.72
C LYS A 37 -3.60 0.80 -0.23
N ALA A 38 -4.09 -0.29 0.34
CA ALA A 38 -3.76 -0.70 1.71
C ALA A 38 -2.27 -1.05 1.84
N LEU A 39 -1.70 -1.76 0.85
CA LEU A 39 -0.27 -2.05 0.82
C LEU A 39 0.56 -0.77 0.66
N GLN A 40 0.15 0.15 -0.22
CA GLN A 40 0.79 1.46 -0.34
C GLN A 40 0.72 2.24 0.97
N TYR A 41 -0.42 2.21 1.66
CA TYR A 41 -0.58 2.83 2.98
C TYR A 41 0.44 2.29 3.99
N LEU A 42 0.59 0.96 4.10
CA LEU A 42 1.58 0.34 4.98
C LEU A 42 3.02 0.72 4.61
N LEU A 43 3.37 0.72 3.33
CA LEU A 43 4.69 1.14 2.87
C LEU A 43 4.99 2.60 3.22
N SER A 44 4.00 3.49 3.05
CA SER A 44 4.11 4.89 3.46
C SER A 44 4.31 5.02 4.97
N GLN A 45 3.53 4.31 5.79
CA GLN A 45 3.70 4.31 7.25
C GLN A 45 5.11 3.83 7.64
N TYR A 46 5.60 2.75 7.02
CA TYR A 46 6.93 2.23 7.26
C TYR A 46 8.05 3.21 6.85
N SER A 47 7.89 3.93 5.72
CA SER A 47 8.84 4.98 5.32
C SER A 47 8.86 6.18 6.26
N ILE A 48 7.71 6.53 6.86
CA ILE A 48 7.59 7.64 7.83
C ILE A 48 8.21 7.27 9.17
N LEU A 49 8.02 6.01 9.61
CA LEU A 49 8.54 5.50 10.88
C LEU A 49 10.07 5.35 10.90
N GLY A 50 10.75 5.67 9.80
CA GLY A 50 12.20 5.73 9.76
C GLY A 50 12.83 4.35 9.81
N LYS A 51 13.08 3.80 8.63
CA LYS A 51 14.42 3.24 8.41
C LYS A 51 15.35 4.36 7.99
#